data_AF-A0A142X2T5-F1
#
_entry.id   AF-A0A142X2T5-F1
#
_cell.length_a   1.000
_cell.length_b   1.000
_cell.length_c   1.000
_cell.angle_alpha   90.00
_cell.angle_beta   90.00
_cell.angle_gamma   90.00
#
_symmetry.space_group_name_H-M   'P 1'
#
loop_
_entity.id
_entity.type
_entity.pdbx_description
1 polymer ?
#
loop_
_entity_poly.entity_id
_entity_poly.type
_entity_poly.pdbx_seq_one_letter_code
_entity_poly.pdbx_strand_id
1 'polypeptide(L)'
;MRRQFTVCVPFLAALLAITLGHPASSDEDSGDVAQVRRWHTFYRERAAEFSVAEHHNDTVPLTLVPTPLQTWTNPIRGDTQHGTIHLWTNAGRPSVIGSVWSALDPKDRSQRALCYEFHSLTQVPVSATLGDKPWWSPREAGVEWLPLADTPKPGPSRTARLRNMRDLAAELQASIIGDDPQPDTDLRLLSQPLYRYPENTPGAVDGAIFAFVMATDPELFVLIELRRNESTGEASWTLAPARLTGSALRLRRGERTVWESPTWEYQRDRPYDFLYGVEKQPAVLTDESGSFPSGGPK
;
A
#
# COMPACT_ATOMS: atom_id res chain seq x y z
N MET A 1 69.99 31.90 11.72
CA MET A 1 70.23 32.21 13.16
C MET A 1 69.01 32.99 13.67
N ARG A 2 68.15 32.40 14.51
CA ARG A 2 68.00 32.69 15.97
C ARG A 2 67.95 34.22 16.22
N ARG A 3 66.92 34.84 16.83
CA ARG A 3 66.11 34.46 18.00
C ARG A 3 64.92 35.43 18.17
N GLN A 4 63.92 34.93 18.91
CA GLN A 4 62.70 35.60 19.41
C GLN A 4 62.98 36.81 20.31
N PHE A 5 62.01 37.74 20.41
CA PHE A 5 61.60 38.33 21.69
C PHE A 5 60.09 38.68 21.70
N THR A 6 59.44 38.17 22.74
CA THR A 6 58.11 38.45 23.28
C THR A 6 58.04 39.88 23.87
N VAL A 7 56.84 40.49 23.94
CA VAL A 7 56.24 41.10 25.17
C VAL A 7 54.98 41.96 24.90
N CYS A 8 53.95 41.66 25.71
CA CYS A 8 52.84 42.44 26.27
C CYS A 8 51.69 43.07 25.45
N VAL A 9 50.52 42.49 25.75
CA VAL A 9 49.12 42.95 25.77
C VAL A 9 48.93 44.35 26.40
N PRO A 10 47.86 45.11 26.04
CA PRO A 10 46.73 45.19 26.98
C PRO A 10 45.30 45.24 26.35
N PHE A 11 44.35 44.70 27.13
CA PHE A 11 42.92 45.08 27.34
C PHE A 11 42.00 45.36 26.12
N LEU A 12 40.99 44.52 25.85
CA LEU A 12 39.67 44.38 26.51
C LEU A 12 38.56 45.19 25.78
N ALA A 13 37.72 44.49 25.02
CA ALA A 13 36.30 44.82 24.86
C ALA A 13 35.55 43.55 24.42
N ALA A 14 34.74 43.02 25.33
CA ALA A 14 33.84 41.91 25.08
C ALA A 14 32.64 42.40 24.26
N LEU A 15 32.36 41.76 23.13
CA LEU A 15 31.07 41.80 22.47
C LEU A 15 30.46 40.40 22.55
N LEU A 16 29.57 40.21 23.53
CA LEU A 16 28.75 39.02 23.66
C LEU A 16 27.61 39.15 22.64
N ALA A 17 27.78 38.55 21.46
CA ALA A 17 26.67 38.40 20.51
C ALA A 17 25.72 37.34 21.07
N ILE A 18 24.64 37.77 21.71
CA ILE A 18 23.50 36.90 22.04
C ILE A 18 22.80 36.60 20.72
N THR A 19 23.10 35.44 20.13
CA THR A 19 22.25 34.86 19.08
C THR A 19 20.94 34.45 19.74
N LEU A 20 19.91 35.27 19.57
CA LEU A 20 18.52 34.87 19.81
C LEU A 20 18.20 33.71 18.87
N GLY A 21 18.36 32.49 19.37
CA GLY A 21 17.80 31.30 18.75
C GLY A 21 16.29 31.49 18.70
N HIS A 22 15.73 31.57 17.49
CA HIS A 22 14.31 31.32 17.29
C HIS A 22 14.04 29.90 17.79
N PRO A 23 13.09 29.67 18.72
CA PRO A 23 12.61 28.33 18.96
C PRO A 23 11.95 27.86 17.66
N ALA A 24 12.50 26.80 17.07
CA ALA A 24 11.82 26.05 16.03
C ALA A 24 10.49 25.53 16.59
N SER A 25 9.43 25.68 15.82
CA SER A 25 8.04 25.32 16.13
C SER A 25 7.92 23.84 16.50
N SER A 26 7.73 23.54 17.79
CA SER A 26 7.39 22.19 18.28
C SER A 26 5.88 21.92 18.28
N ASP A 27 5.06 22.98 18.29
CA ASP A 27 3.63 22.85 18.52
C ASP A 27 2.84 22.58 17.23
N GLU A 28 3.23 23.17 16.09
CA GLU A 28 2.61 22.90 14.77
C GLU A 28 2.84 21.45 14.33
N ASP A 29 4.06 20.94 14.51
CA ASP A 29 4.45 19.57 14.12
C ASP A 29 3.70 18.51 14.96
N SER A 30 3.35 18.84 16.21
CA SER A 30 2.58 17.95 17.08
C SER A 30 1.10 17.83 16.67
N GLY A 31 0.52 18.90 16.13
CA GLY A 31 -0.88 18.97 15.69
C GLY A 31 -1.12 18.17 14.41
N ASP A 32 -0.24 18.32 13.43
CA ASP A 32 -0.35 17.62 12.14
C ASP A 32 -0.18 16.10 12.30
N VAL A 33 0.79 15.66 13.10
CA VAL A 33 0.98 14.23 13.41
C VAL A 33 -0.24 13.65 14.13
N ALA A 34 -0.85 14.40 15.06
CA ALA A 34 -2.08 13.97 15.72
C ALA A 34 -3.25 13.85 14.73
N GLN A 35 -3.39 14.80 13.81
CA GLN A 35 -4.45 14.79 12.80
C GLN A 35 -4.30 13.62 11.81
N VAL A 36 -3.08 13.33 11.36
CA VAL A 36 -2.80 12.17 10.49
C VAL A 36 -3.17 10.85 11.20
N ARG A 37 -2.87 10.72 12.49
CA ARG A 37 -3.27 9.52 13.28
C ARG A 37 -4.79 9.37 13.41
N ARG A 38 -5.52 10.48 13.59
CA ARG A 38 -6.99 10.46 13.59
C ARG A 38 -7.52 9.97 12.24
N TRP A 39 -6.96 10.48 11.15
CA TRP A 39 -7.31 10.03 9.81
C TRP A 39 -7.02 8.55 9.56
N HIS A 40 -5.87 8.02 10.00
CA HIS A 40 -5.58 6.60 9.88
C HIS A 40 -6.55 5.72 10.70
N THR A 41 -7.01 6.24 11.84
CA THR A 41 -8.06 5.57 12.65
C THR A 41 -9.38 5.57 11.90
N PHE A 42 -9.78 6.71 11.34
CA PHE A 42 -10.97 6.86 10.51
C PHE A 42 -10.95 5.92 9.30
N TYR A 43 -9.84 5.84 8.57
CA TYR A 43 -9.71 4.94 7.41
C TYR A 43 -9.86 3.46 7.80
N ARG A 44 -9.29 3.05 8.94
CA ARG A 44 -9.45 1.70 9.47
C ARG A 44 -10.90 1.39 9.80
N GLU A 45 -11.62 2.33 10.40
CA GLU A 45 -13.04 2.17 10.71
C GLU A 45 -13.87 2.07 9.43
N ARG A 46 -13.61 2.91 8.44
CA ARG A 46 -14.24 2.82 7.10
C ARG A 46 -14.00 1.46 6.44
N ALA A 47 -12.78 0.92 6.49
CA ALA A 47 -12.51 -0.41 5.94
C ALA A 47 -13.31 -1.51 6.66
N ALA A 48 -13.52 -1.38 7.97
CA ALA A 48 -14.27 -2.36 8.77
C ALA A 48 -15.78 -2.38 8.49
N GLU A 49 -16.31 -1.36 7.82
CA GLU A 49 -17.73 -1.31 7.42
C GLU A 49 -18.05 -2.20 6.22
N PHE A 50 -17.03 -2.63 5.47
CA PHE A 50 -17.20 -3.50 4.31
C PHE A 50 -17.39 -4.96 4.73
N SER A 51 -18.49 -5.55 4.26
CA SER A 51 -18.67 -7.00 4.25
C SER A 51 -18.23 -7.53 2.89
N VAL A 52 -17.22 -8.40 2.88
CA VAL A 52 -16.61 -8.93 1.64
C VAL A 52 -16.71 -10.45 1.64
N ALA A 53 -17.01 -11.04 0.49
CA ALA A 53 -17.14 -12.49 0.33
C ALA A 53 -16.50 -12.98 -0.98
N GLU A 54 -16.01 -14.21 -0.96
CA GLU A 54 -15.69 -15.01 -2.15
C GLU A 54 -16.90 -15.87 -2.55
N HIS A 55 -17.06 -16.12 -3.85
CA HIS A 55 -18.10 -17.00 -4.38
C HIS A 55 -17.48 -18.17 -5.14
N HIS A 56 -17.40 -19.32 -4.46
CA HIS A 56 -17.03 -20.61 -5.06
C HIS A 56 -18.32 -21.33 -5.46
N ASN A 57 -18.48 -22.60 -5.07
CA ASN A 57 -19.78 -23.27 -5.04
C ASN A 57 -20.68 -22.67 -3.93
N ASP A 58 -20.05 -22.24 -2.83
CA ASP A 58 -20.69 -21.56 -1.71
C ASP A 58 -20.17 -20.12 -1.60
N THR A 59 -20.91 -19.28 -0.88
CA THR A 59 -20.45 -17.93 -0.52
C THR A 59 -19.66 -18.00 0.79
N VAL A 60 -18.41 -17.57 0.75
CA VAL A 60 -17.48 -17.61 1.89
C VAL A 60 -17.19 -16.18 2.35
N PRO A 61 -17.63 -15.76 3.54
CA PRO A 61 -17.32 -14.43 4.06
C PRO A 61 -15.81 -14.33 4.36
N LEU A 62 -15.22 -13.20 4.00
CA LEU A 62 -13.82 -12.91 4.24
C LEU A 62 -13.62 -12.19 5.57
N THR A 63 -12.47 -12.44 6.20
CA THR A 63 -12.06 -11.79 7.44
C THR A 63 -11.09 -10.66 7.15
N LEU A 64 -11.45 -9.45 7.57
CA LEU A 64 -10.55 -8.29 7.57
C LEU A 64 -9.39 -8.51 8.55
N VAL A 65 -8.16 -8.30 8.10
CA VAL A 65 -6.99 -8.20 8.99
C VAL A 65 -7.16 -6.96 9.87
N PRO A 66 -7.19 -7.09 11.23
CA PRO A 66 -7.61 -6.00 12.11
C PRO A 66 -6.73 -4.74 12.06
N THR A 67 -5.44 -4.93 11.79
CA THR A 67 -4.48 -3.82 11.66
C THR A 67 -4.22 -3.57 10.19
N PRO A 68 -4.24 -2.30 9.73
CA PRO A 68 -3.81 -1.97 8.37
C PRO A 68 -2.41 -2.52 8.11
N LEU A 69 -2.18 -3.08 6.93
CA LEU A 69 -0.87 -3.62 6.54
C LEU A 69 0.19 -2.52 6.43
N GLN A 70 -0.24 -1.30 6.08
CA GLN A 70 0.60 -0.14 5.92
C GLN A 70 -0.21 1.15 6.08
N THR A 71 0.40 2.19 6.65
CA THR A 71 0.00 3.60 6.49
C THR A 71 0.96 4.26 5.51
N TRP A 72 0.46 5.12 4.63
CA TRP A 72 1.29 5.74 3.61
C TRP A 72 0.96 7.22 3.42
N THR A 73 1.94 7.95 2.89
CA THR A 73 1.83 9.33 2.39
C THR A 73 2.45 9.40 0.99
N ASN A 74 1.89 10.27 0.14
CA ASN A 74 2.39 10.48 -1.21
C ASN A 74 2.63 11.97 -1.49
N PRO A 75 3.82 12.51 -1.13
CA PRO A 75 4.15 13.90 -1.44
C PRO A 75 4.29 14.15 -2.94
N ILE A 76 4.67 13.13 -3.71
CA ILE A 76 4.88 13.22 -5.16
C ILE A 76 3.56 13.54 -5.88
N ARG A 77 2.43 12.98 -5.41
CA ARG A 77 1.08 13.26 -5.92
C ARG A 77 0.36 14.38 -5.14
N GLY A 78 1.06 15.48 -4.89
CA GLY A 78 0.45 16.75 -4.45
C GLY A 78 0.34 16.96 -2.94
N ASP A 79 1.33 16.50 -2.16
CA ASP A 79 1.59 16.79 -0.73
C ASP A 79 0.44 16.61 0.28
N THR A 80 -0.70 16.10 -0.17
CA THR A 80 -1.91 16.04 0.64
C THR A 80 -2.45 14.64 0.76
N GLN A 81 -1.95 13.66 0.00
CA GLN A 81 -2.50 12.31 -0.01
C GLN A 81 -1.90 11.46 1.10
N HIS A 82 -2.76 10.80 1.86
CA HIS A 82 -2.38 9.77 2.81
C HIS A 82 -3.51 8.77 3.00
N GLY A 83 -3.14 7.54 3.33
CA GLY A 83 -4.05 6.41 3.37
C GLY A 83 -3.54 5.21 4.14
N THR A 84 -4.36 4.16 4.15
CA THR A 84 -4.06 2.88 4.79
C THR A 84 -4.39 1.72 3.86
N ILE A 85 -3.56 0.68 3.92
CA ILE A 85 -3.77 -0.58 3.19
C ILE A 85 -4.46 -1.62 4.07
N HIS A 86 -5.50 -2.25 3.54
CA HIS A 86 -6.34 -3.24 4.21
C HIS A 86 -6.37 -4.55 3.43
N LEU A 87 -6.51 -5.66 4.14
CA LEU A 87 -6.53 -6.99 3.56
C LEU A 87 -7.69 -7.81 4.12
N TRP A 88 -8.50 -8.37 3.23
CA TRP A 88 -9.51 -9.37 3.56
C TRP A 88 -9.01 -10.74 3.12
N THR A 89 -9.21 -11.73 3.98
CA THR A 89 -8.65 -13.08 3.83
C THR A 89 -9.70 -14.17 3.96
N ASN A 90 -9.49 -15.26 3.22
CA ASN A 90 -10.18 -16.53 3.43
C ASN A 90 -9.24 -17.47 4.19
N ALA A 91 -9.52 -17.74 5.47
CA ALA A 91 -8.68 -18.57 6.34
C ALA A 91 -7.18 -18.16 6.31
N GLY A 92 -6.92 -16.85 6.30
CA GLY A 92 -5.56 -16.28 6.26
C GLY A 92 -4.94 -16.19 4.87
N ARG A 93 -5.56 -16.76 3.82
CA ARG A 93 -5.14 -16.54 2.43
C ARG A 93 -5.66 -15.19 1.93
N PRO A 94 -4.81 -14.34 1.31
CA PRO A 94 -5.25 -13.08 0.71
C PRO A 94 -6.33 -13.29 -0.36
N SER A 95 -7.39 -12.49 -0.29
CA SER A 95 -8.52 -12.57 -1.22
C SER A 95 -8.88 -11.21 -1.81
N VAL A 96 -8.83 -10.14 -1.02
CA VAL A 96 -9.01 -8.76 -1.49
C VAL A 96 -8.04 -7.86 -0.74
N ILE A 97 -7.35 -6.97 -1.44
CA ILE A 97 -6.54 -5.91 -0.86
C ILE A 97 -7.08 -4.55 -1.30
N GLY A 98 -6.95 -3.54 -0.46
CA GLY A 98 -7.43 -2.22 -0.80
C GLY A 98 -6.78 -1.09 -0.03
N SER A 99 -7.03 0.12 -0.51
CA SER A 99 -6.61 1.36 0.12
C SER A 99 -7.84 2.20 0.48
N VAL A 100 -7.88 2.69 1.71
CA VAL A 100 -8.78 3.77 2.11
C VAL A 100 -7.92 5.00 2.32
N TRP A 101 -8.19 6.06 1.57
CA TRP A 101 -7.32 7.24 1.56
C TRP A 101 -8.10 8.52 1.30
N SER A 102 -7.45 9.65 1.52
CA SER A 102 -8.03 10.93 1.12
C SER A 102 -6.98 11.93 0.68
N ALA A 103 -7.43 12.91 -0.09
CA ALA A 103 -6.67 14.12 -0.44
C ALA A 103 -7.44 15.36 0.02
N LEU A 104 -6.75 16.49 0.22
CA LEU A 104 -7.44 17.77 0.35
C LEU A 104 -8.20 18.06 -0.94
N ASP A 105 -9.42 18.58 -0.82
CA ASP A 105 -10.16 19.03 -1.99
C ASP A 105 -9.43 20.25 -2.60
N PRO A 106 -9.11 20.21 -3.91
CA PRO A 106 -8.40 21.31 -4.56
C PRO A 106 -9.20 22.61 -4.61
N LYS A 107 -10.54 22.55 -4.53
CA LYS A 107 -11.45 23.70 -4.53
C LYS A 107 -11.77 24.21 -3.12
N ASP A 108 -11.71 23.34 -2.12
CA ASP A 108 -11.98 23.68 -0.72
C ASP A 108 -11.05 22.91 0.23
N ARG A 109 -9.92 23.53 0.59
CA ARG A 109 -8.93 22.92 1.48
C ARG A 109 -9.42 22.72 2.92
N SER A 110 -10.61 23.19 3.29
CA SER A 110 -11.25 22.83 4.56
C SER A 110 -11.86 21.41 4.53
N GLN A 111 -11.89 20.79 3.35
CA GLN A 111 -12.45 19.46 3.12
C GLN A 111 -11.42 18.50 2.55
N ARG A 112 -11.70 17.21 2.74
CA ARG A 112 -10.96 16.08 2.15
C ARG A 112 -11.91 15.19 1.38
N ALA A 113 -11.44 14.73 0.23
CA ALA A 113 -12.14 13.78 -0.63
C ALA A 113 -11.72 12.37 -0.20
N LEU A 114 -12.66 11.59 0.36
CA LEU A 114 -12.44 10.19 0.71
C LEU A 114 -12.47 9.33 -0.55
N CYS A 115 -11.54 8.39 -0.64
CA CYS A 115 -11.34 7.52 -1.79
C CYS A 115 -11.22 6.06 -1.33
N TYR A 116 -11.64 5.15 -2.21
CA TYR A 116 -11.49 3.72 -2.04
C TYR A 116 -10.82 3.11 -3.27
N GLU A 117 -9.90 2.20 -3.04
CA GLU A 117 -9.34 1.33 -4.07
C GLU A 117 -9.41 -0.12 -3.60
N PHE A 118 -9.93 -1.01 -4.43
CA PHE A 118 -9.99 -2.45 -4.15
C PHE A 118 -9.43 -3.24 -5.32
N HIS A 119 -8.69 -4.30 -5.00
CA HIS A 119 -8.21 -5.28 -5.97
C HIS A 119 -8.48 -6.71 -5.47
N SER A 120 -9.11 -7.54 -6.31
CA SER A 120 -9.34 -8.96 -6.01
C SER A 120 -8.05 -9.75 -6.21
N LEU A 121 -7.63 -10.49 -5.20
CA LEU A 121 -6.41 -11.30 -5.18
C LEU A 121 -6.66 -12.79 -5.47
N THR A 122 -7.89 -13.13 -5.85
CA THR A 122 -8.35 -14.50 -6.02
C THR A 122 -8.77 -14.78 -7.46
N GLN A 123 -8.89 -16.07 -7.80
CA GLN A 123 -9.33 -16.52 -9.12
C GLN A 123 -10.84 -16.78 -9.20
N VAL A 124 -11.54 -16.58 -8.08
CA VAL A 124 -13.00 -16.72 -8.01
C VAL A 124 -13.67 -15.35 -7.88
N PRO A 125 -14.96 -15.22 -8.24
CA PRO A 125 -15.70 -13.98 -8.04
C PRO A 125 -15.67 -13.54 -6.58
N VAL A 126 -15.66 -12.22 -6.37
CA VAL A 126 -15.83 -11.61 -5.04
C VAL A 126 -16.99 -10.63 -5.06
N SER A 127 -17.53 -10.32 -3.88
CA SER A 127 -18.44 -9.20 -3.69
C SER A 127 -18.10 -8.44 -2.42
N ALA A 128 -18.41 -7.14 -2.42
CA ALA A 128 -18.34 -6.26 -1.27
C ALA A 128 -19.66 -5.49 -1.15
N THR A 129 -20.14 -5.34 0.09
CA THR A 129 -21.23 -4.44 0.45
C THR A 129 -20.78 -3.44 1.50
N LEU A 130 -21.35 -2.25 1.46
CA LEU A 130 -21.22 -1.25 2.51
C LEU A 130 -22.57 -1.16 3.24
N GLY A 131 -22.66 -1.80 4.41
CA GLY A 131 -23.94 -2.17 5.00
C GLY A 131 -24.75 -3.07 4.05
N ASP A 132 -26.02 -2.74 3.81
CA ASP A 132 -26.91 -3.50 2.92
C ASP A 132 -26.78 -3.11 1.43
N LYS A 133 -25.91 -2.14 1.09
CA LYS A 133 -25.79 -1.64 -0.28
C LYS A 133 -24.67 -2.38 -1.03
N PRO A 134 -24.96 -2.96 -2.22
CA PRO A 134 -23.91 -3.50 -3.08
C PRO A 134 -22.91 -2.41 -3.45
N TRP A 135 -21.63 -2.71 -3.28
CA TRP A 135 -20.55 -1.79 -3.60
C TRP A 135 -19.78 -2.22 -4.85
N TRP A 136 -19.26 -3.45 -4.84
CA TRP A 136 -18.35 -3.97 -5.87
C TRP A 136 -18.54 -5.48 -6.01
N SER A 137 -18.66 -6.03 -7.22
CA SER A 137 -18.93 -7.47 -7.41
C SER A 137 -18.25 -8.07 -8.66
N PRO A 138 -16.91 -8.06 -8.76
CA PRO A 138 -16.22 -8.58 -9.92
C PRO A 138 -16.42 -10.08 -10.10
N ARG A 139 -16.62 -10.47 -11.35
CA ARG A 139 -16.81 -11.88 -11.75
C ARG A 139 -15.56 -12.52 -12.34
N GLU A 140 -14.62 -11.70 -12.77
CA GLU A 140 -13.36 -12.14 -13.36
C GLU A 140 -12.33 -12.46 -12.27
N ALA A 141 -11.39 -13.35 -12.59
CA ALA A 141 -10.23 -13.59 -11.74
C ALA A 141 -9.46 -12.28 -11.56
N GLY A 142 -9.13 -11.93 -10.32
CA GLY A 142 -8.42 -10.69 -10.04
C GLY A 142 -6.91 -10.76 -10.18
N VAL A 143 -6.35 -11.97 -10.19
CA VAL A 143 -4.94 -12.20 -10.51
C VAL A 143 -4.77 -13.45 -11.36
N GLU A 144 -3.68 -13.45 -12.14
CA GLU A 144 -3.17 -14.63 -12.81
C GLU A 144 -1.88 -15.10 -12.11
N TRP A 145 -1.78 -16.41 -11.84
CA TRP A 145 -0.59 -17.00 -11.24
C TRP A 145 0.42 -17.42 -12.31
N LEU A 146 1.54 -16.71 -12.36
CA LEU A 146 2.65 -16.96 -13.26
C LEU A 146 3.66 -17.92 -12.60
N PRO A 147 4.02 -19.05 -13.24
CA PRO A 147 5.09 -19.90 -12.74
C PRO A 147 6.44 -19.17 -12.83
N LEU A 148 7.24 -19.23 -11.77
CA LEU A 148 8.60 -18.69 -11.80
C LEU A 148 9.60 -19.78 -12.20
N ALA A 149 10.18 -19.63 -13.39
CA ALA A 149 11.29 -20.47 -13.86
C ALA A 149 12.61 -20.07 -13.18
N ASP A 150 13.58 -20.99 -13.18
CA ASP A 150 14.95 -20.75 -12.68
C ASP A 150 14.98 -20.20 -11.25
N THR A 151 14.14 -20.75 -10.38
CA THR A 151 14.04 -20.33 -8.97
C THR A 151 14.91 -21.19 -8.05
N PRO A 152 15.37 -20.64 -6.92
CA PRO A 152 16.04 -21.45 -5.91
C PRO A 152 15.09 -22.54 -5.39
N LYS A 153 15.65 -23.70 -5.05
CA LYS A 153 14.90 -24.75 -4.36
C LYS A 153 14.25 -24.16 -3.10
N PRO A 154 12.97 -24.49 -2.82
CA PRO A 154 12.31 -23.99 -1.63
C PRO A 154 13.09 -24.32 -0.36
N GLY A 155 13.30 -23.30 0.48
CA GLY A 155 13.99 -23.47 1.75
C GLY A 155 13.27 -24.49 2.66
N PRO A 156 14.02 -25.28 3.45
CA PRO A 156 13.43 -26.33 4.28
C PRO A 156 12.64 -25.79 5.48
N SER A 157 12.91 -24.54 5.88
CA SER A 157 12.22 -23.88 7.01
C SER A 157 11.43 -22.67 6.54
N ARG A 158 10.46 -22.24 7.35
CA ARG A 158 9.68 -21.03 7.11
C ARG A 158 10.60 -19.80 6.96
N THR A 159 11.61 -19.64 7.80
CA THR A 159 12.58 -18.54 7.67
C THR A 159 13.36 -18.59 6.36
N ALA A 160 13.80 -19.78 5.93
CA ALA A 160 14.52 -19.95 4.66
C ALA A 160 13.62 -19.62 3.46
N ARG A 161 12.35 -20.03 3.49
CA ARG A 161 11.37 -19.68 2.44
C ARG A 161 11.09 -18.18 2.36
N LEU A 162 11.09 -17.47 3.49
CA LEU A 162 10.96 -16.01 3.47
C LEU A 162 12.17 -15.34 2.80
N ARG A 163 13.37 -15.87 3.03
CA ARG A 163 14.55 -15.42 2.29
C ARG A 163 14.37 -15.66 0.80
N ASN A 164 13.93 -16.85 0.38
CA ASN A 164 13.63 -17.11 -1.04
C ASN A 164 12.62 -16.10 -1.61
N MET A 165 11.50 -15.84 -0.92
CA MET A 165 10.51 -14.87 -1.41
C MET A 165 11.07 -13.45 -1.54
N ARG A 166 11.92 -13.01 -0.60
CA ARG A 166 12.60 -11.71 -0.70
C ARG A 166 13.58 -11.66 -1.87
N ASP A 167 14.36 -12.71 -2.06
CA ASP A 167 15.30 -12.81 -3.17
C ASP A 167 14.54 -12.76 -4.51
N LEU A 168 13.44 -13.52 -4.63
CA LEU A 168 12.56 -13.51 -5.81
C LEU A 168 11.90 -12.14 -6.05
N ALA A 169 11.43 -11.45 -5.00
CA ALA A 169 10.85 -10.12 -5.13
C ALA A 169 11.92 -9.10 -5.58
N ALA A 170 13.16 -9.22 -5.11
CA ALA A 170 14.26 -8.33 -5.46
C ALA A 170 14.73 -8.47 -6.93
N GLU A 171 14.40 -9.57 -7.59
CA GLU A 171 14.64 -9.74 -9.04
C GLU A 171 13.64 -8.99 -9.92
N LEU A 172 12.58 -8.45 -9.32
CA LEU A 172 11.52 -7.75 -10.02
C LEU A 172 11.76 -6.24 -10.07
N GLN A 173 11.37 -5.63 -11.19
CA GLN A 173 11.42 -4.20 -11.43
C GLN A 173 10.05 -3.74 -11.89
N ALA A 174 9.45 -2.78 -11.17
CA ALA A 174 8.14 -2.24 -11.52
C ALA A 174 8.26 -0.76 -11.88
N SER A 175 7.50 -0.32 -12.88
CA SER A 175 7.42 1.09 -13.28
C SER A 175 6.00 1.48 -13.63
N ILE A 176 5.69 2.76 -13.42
CA ILE A 176 4.56 3.41 -14.07
C ILE A 176 5.00 3.77 -15.48
N ILE A 177 4.23 3.35 -16.48
CA ILE A 177 4.52 3.63 -17.89
C ILE A 177 4.19 5.10 -18.16
N GLY A 178 5.16 5.85 -18.69
CA GLY A 178 4.98 7.25 -19.06
C GLY A 178 4.25 7.40 -20.40
N ASP A 179 3.52 8.51 -20.56
CA ASP A 179 2.96 8.89 -21.86
C ASP A 179 4.05 9.62 -22.67
N ASP A 180 4.40 9.12 -23.86
CA ASP A 180 5.40 9.73 -24.77
C ASP A 180 5.18 11.25 -24.90
N PRO A 181 6.18 12.11 -24.57
CA PRO A 181 7.61 11.82 -24.38
C PRO A 181 8.09 11.60 -22.95
N GLN A 182 7.17 11.46 -22.00
CA GLN A 182 7.51 11.24 -20.59
C GLN A 182 8.11 9.84 -20.39
N PRO A 183 9.28 9.72 -19.72
CA PRO A 183 9.85 8.43 -19.40
C PRO A 183 9.01 7.68 -18.36
N ASP A 184 9.19 6.35 -18.34
CA ASP A 184 8.70 5.49 -17.25
C ASP A 184 9.22 5.99 -15.89
N THR A 185 8.39 5.85 -14.86
CA THR A 185 8.76 6.16 -13.47
C THR A 185 8.94 4.88 -12.68
N ASP A 186 10.18 4.60 -12.25
CA ASP A 186 10.50 3.41 -11.46
C ASP A 186 9.85 3.45 -10.06
N LEU A 187 9.32 2.30 -9.65
CA LEU A 187 8.74 2.10 -8.33
C LEU A 187 9.74 1.38 -7.41
N ARG A 188 9.77 1.79 -6.14
CA ARG A 188 10.67 1.20 -5.15
C ARG A 188 10.03 -0.02 -4.50
N LEU A 189 10.71 -1.16 -4.47
CA LEU A 189 10.29 -2.32 -3.68
C LEU A 189 10.43 -2.06 -2.17
N LEU A 190 9.41 -2.42 -1.39
CA LEU A 190 9.54 -2.58 0.06
C LEU A 190 10.21 -3.93 0.38
N SER A 191 11.33 -3.89 1.10
CA SER A 191 12.15 -5.08 1.39
C SER A 191 11.49 -6.09 2.35
N GLN A 192 10.48 -5.63 3.10
CA GLN A 192 9.66 -6.47 3.96
C GLN A 192 8.30 -6.70 3.29
N PRO A 193 7.78 -7.94 3.32
CA PRO A 193 6.42 -8.16 2.85
C PRO A 193 5.44 -7.44 3.76
N LEU A 194 4.38 -6.89 3.16
CA LEU A 194 3.26 -6.28 3.89
C LEU A 194 2.46 -7.32 4.65
N TYR A 195 2.37 -8.53 4.09
CA TYR A 195 1.67 -9.64 4.70
C TYR A 195 2.40 -10.93 4.38
N ARG A 196 2.53 -11.78 5.39
CA ARG A 196 3.01 -13.15 5.23
C ARG A 196 1.92 -14.10 5.67
N TYR A 197 1.68 -15.12 4.86
CA TYR A 197 0.58 -16.04 5.08
C TYR A 197 0.80 -16.78 6.40
N PRO A 198 -0.26 -17.01 7.19
CA PRO A 198 -0.21 -17.89 8.34
C PRO A 198 0.30 -19.28 7.96
N GLU A 199 0.83 -20.01 8.94
CA GLU A 199 1.13 -21.42 8.71
C GLU A 199 -0.18 -22.19 8.43
N ASN A 200 -0.09 -23.20 7.56
CA ASN A 200 -1.24 -24.02 7.15
C ASN A 200 -2.35 -23.28 6.38
N THR A 201 -2.03 -22.13 5.76
CA THR A 201 -2.96 -21.48 4.83
C THR A 201 -3.38 -22.43 3.70
N PRO A 202 -4.69 -22.65 3.46
CA PRO A 202 -5.14 -23.57 2.41
C PRO A 202 -4.60 -23.21 1.02
N GLY A 203 -4.13 -24.20 0.26
CA GLY A 203 -3.66 -24.01 -1.12
C GLY A 203 -2.27 -23.40 -1.28
N ALA A 204 -1.59 -23.01 -0.20
CA ALA A 204 -0.22 -22.48 -0.24
C ALA A 204 0.66 -23.09 0.87
N VAL A 205 1.87 -23.51 0.53
CA VAL A 205 2.85 -23.99 1.52
C VAL A 205 3.44 -22.83 2.33
N ASP A 206 3.65 -21.70 1.68
CA ASP A 206 4.06 -20.42 2.24
C ASP A 206 3.72 -19.33 1.22
N GLY A 207 3.61 -18.09 1.67
CA GLY A 207 3.34 -16.99 0.75
C GLY A 207 3.48 -15.64 1.42
N ALA A 208 3.69 -14.62 0.60
CA ALA A 208 3.77 -13.25 1.06
C ALA A 208 3.35 -12.25 -0.03
N ILE A 209 2.88 -11.08 0.42
CA ILE A 209 2.58 -9.92 -0.42
C ILE A 209 3.70 -8.91 -0.24
N PHE A 210 4.33 -8.49 -1.33
CA PHE A 210 5.27 -7.37 -1.38
C PHE A 210 4.63 -6.21 -2.13
N ALA A 211 5.16 -5.00 -1.93
CA ALA A 211 4.66 -3.78 -2.54
C ALA A 211 5.78 -3.01 -3.23
N PHE A 212 5.47 -2.52 -4.42
CA PHE A 212 6.21 -1.50 -5.13
C PHE A 212 5.50 -0.17 -4.93
N VAL A 213 6.26 0.82 -4.45
CA VAL A 213 5.70 2.09 -3.96
C VAL A 213 6.26 3.30 -4.72
N MET A 214 5.43 4.32 -4.83
CA MET A 214 5.84 5.70 -5.09
C MET A 214 5.92 6.43 -3.75
N ALA A 215 7.10 6.92 -3.37
CA ALA A 215 7.39 7.33 -2.00
C ALA A 215 7.08 6.21 -0.98
N THR A 216 5.91 6.25 -0.34
CA THR A 216 5.42 5.16 0.52
C THR A 216 4.07 4.58 0.06
N ASP A 217 3.46 5.16 -0.97
CA ASP A 217 2.16 4.78 -1.51
C ASP A 217 2.29 3.57 -2.44
N PRO A 218 1.68 2.41 -2.13
CA PRO A 218 1.74 1.23 -3.00
C PRO A 218 0.99 1.44 -4.31
N GLU A 219 1.68 1.18 -5.41
CA GLU A 219 1.12 1.29 -6.77
C GLU A 219 0.93 -0.11 -7.39
N LEU A 220 1.76 -1.09 -6.98
CA LEU A 220 1.68 -2.48 -7.41
C LEU A 220 2.01 -3.42 -6.25
N PHE A 221 1.14 -4.40 -6.03
CA PHE A 221 1.42 -5.55 -5.17
C PHE A 221 1.91 -6.73 -6.00
N VAL A 222 2.79 -7.53 -5.40
CA VAL A 222 3.18 -8.83 -5.94
C VAL A 222 3.02 -9.90 -4.88
N LEU A 223 2.23 -10.92 -5.19
CA LEU A 223 2.04 -12.09 -4.37
C LEU A 223 3.03 -13.15 -4.83
N ILE A 224 3.81 -13.66 -3.90
CA ILE A 224 4.72 -14.79 -4.16
C ILE A 224 4.24 -15.95 -3.30
N GLU A 225 3.85 -17.06 -3.93
CA GLU A 225 3.38 -18.27 -3.27
C GLU A 225 4.31 -19.45 -3.60
N LEU A 226 4.61 -20.25 -2.58
CA LEU A 226 5.09 -21.61 -2.78
C LEU A 226 3.87 -22.53 -2.86
N ARG A 227 3.59 -23.05 -4.04
CA ARG A 227 2.44 -23.93 -4.27
C ARG A 227 2.89 -25.36 -4.43
N ARG A 228 2.12 -26.29 -3.88
CA ARG A 228 2.33 -27.72 -4.11
C ARG A 228 1.49 -28.14 -5.31
N ASN A 229 2.13 -28.76 -6.28
CA ASN A 229 1.44 -29.46 -7.35
C ASN A 229 0.80 -30.73 -6.77
N GLU A 230 -0.52 -30.86 -6.90
CA GLU A 230 -1.23 -32.01 -6.34
C GLU A 230 -0.93 -33.33 -7.04
N SER A 231 -0.60 -33.31 -8.34
CA SER A 231 -0.34 -34.53 -9.11
C SER A 231 1.10 -35.04 -8.92
N THR A 232 2.08 -34.14 -8.80
CA THR A 232 3.50 -34.54 -8.63
C THR A 232 3.98 -34.47 -7.18
N GLY A 233 3.27 -33.75 -6.31
CA GLY A 233 3.68 -33.47 -4.94
C GLY A 233 4.82 -32.46 -4.83
N GLU A 234 5.40 -32.00 -5.95
CA GLU A 234 6.49 -31.03 -5.98
C GLU A 234 6.00 -29.63 -5.62
N ALA A 235 6.85 -28.84 -4.98
CA ALA A 235 6.54 -27.46 -4.63
C ALA A 235 7.32 -26.48 -5.50
N SER A 236 6.63 -25.51 -6.11
CA SER A 236 7.20 -24.50 -7.00
C SER A 236 6.71 -23.09 -6.65
N TRP A 237 7.57 -22.11 -6.95
CA TRP A 237 7.25 -20.70 -6.72
C TRP A 237 6.40 -20.14 -7.86
N THR A 238 5.37 -19.40 -7.49
CA THR A 238 4.49 -18.68 -8.41
C THR A 238 4.37 -17.22 -7.99
N LEU A 239 4.14 -16.35 -8.96
CA LEU A 239 4.00 -14.90 -8.82
C LEU A 239 2.64 -14.45 -9.34
N ALA A 240 1.98 -13.52 -8.65
CA ALA A 240 0.77 -12.86 -9.13
C ALA A 240 0.86 -11.34 -8.88
N PRO A 241 0.92 -10.51 -9.94
CA PRO A 241 0.85 -9.05 -9.81
C PRO A 241 -0.59 -8.55 -9.64
N ALA A 242 -0.79 -7.52 -8.80
CA ALA A 242 -2.07 -6.88 -8.56
C ALA A 242 -1.90 -5.36 -8.43
N ARG A 243 -2.59 -4.58 -9.27
CA ARG A 243 -2.45 -3.11 -9.29
C ARG A 243 -3.13 -2.45 -8.09
N LEU A 244 -2.64 -1.28 -7.71
CA LEU A 244 -3.31 -0.36 -6.81
C LEU A 244 -3.06 1.07 -7.29
N THR A 245 -3.44 1.33 -8.53
CA THR A 245 -3.29 2.63 -9.19
C THR A 245 -4.08 2.67 -10.50
N GLY A 246 -4.51 3.87 -10.86
CA GLY A 246 -5.10 4.13 -12.17
C GLY A 246 -4.09 4.21 -13.31
N SER A 247 -2.80 4.39 -13.03
CA SER A 247 -1.76 4.55 -14.05
C SER A 247 -1.38 3.23 -14.72
N ALA A 248 -0.95 3.26 -15.98
CA ALA A 248 -0.39 2.09 -16.65
C ALA A 248 0.86 1.58 -15.93
N LEU A 249 1.03 0.26 -15.83
CA LEU A 249 2.10 -0.38 -15.08
C LEU A 249 2.83 -1.42 -15.92
N ARG A 250 4.13 -1.58 -15.66
CA ARG A 250 4.97 -2.64 -16.18
C ARG A 250 5.71 -3.34 -15.04
N LEU A 251 5.77 -4.67 -15.10
CA LEU A 251 6.59 -5.50 -14.24
C LEU A 251 7.56 -6.34 -15.07
N ARG A 252 8.85 -6.21 -14.77
CA ARG A 252 9.95 -6.93 -15.41
C ARG A 252 10.63 -7.87 -14.42
N ARG A 253 11.21 -8.94 -14.95
CA ARG A 253 12.20 -9.79 -14.29
C ARG A 253 13.42 -9.88 -15.21
N GLY A 254 14.51 -9.20 -14.84
CA GLY A 254 15.63 -8.96 -15.75
C GLY A 254 15.21 -8.16 -16.99
N GLU A 255 15.57 -8.65 -18.18
CA GLU A 255 15.22 -7.99 -19.46
C GLU A 255 13.81 -8.29 -19.96
N ARG A 256 13.08 -9.20 -19.31
CA ARG A 256 11.78 -9.65 -19.76
C ARG A 256 10.65 -8.95 -19.00
N THR A 257 9.72 -8.36 -19.75
CA THR A 257 8.40 -8.00 -19.24
C THR A 257 7.61 -9.28 -18.92
N VAL A 258 7.21 -9.44 -17.66
CA VAL A 258 6.43 -10.60 -17.19
C VAL A 258 4.97 -10.26 -16.99
N TRP A 259 4.63 -8.98 -16.84
CA TRP A 259 3.26 -8.50 -16.72
C TRP A 259 3.17 -7.01 -17.05
N GLU A 260 2.05 -6.58 -17.62
CA GLU A 260 1.70 -5.17 -17.82
C GLU A 260 0.21 -4.98 -17.55
N SER A 261 -0.16 -3.74 -17.22
CA SER A 261 -1.56 -3.31 -17.14
C SER A 261 -1.71 -1.94 -17.79
N PRO A 262 -2.72 -1.74 -18.65
CA PRO A 262 -2.95 -0.44 -19.25
C PRO A 262 -3.43 0.56 -18.19
N THR A 263 -3.46 1.85 -18.55
CA THR A 263 -4.15 2.87 -17.76
C THR A 263 -5.56 2.38 -17.47
N TRP A 264 -5.95 2.45 -16.20
CA TRP A 264 -7.26 2.00 -15.79
C TRP A 264 -8.32 2.94 -16.33
N GLU A 265 -9.33 2.35 -16.95
CA GLU A 265 -10.55 3.02 -17.34
C GLU A 265 -11.66 2.52 -16.44
N TYR A 266 -12.44 3.45 -15.86
CA TYR A 266 -13.52 3.06 -14.98
C TYR A 266 -14.50 2.13 -15.69
N GLN A 267 -14.61 0.93 -15.13
CA GLN A 267 -15.54 -0.09 -15.57
C GLN A 267 -16.08 -0.77 -14.32
N ARG A 268 -17.40 -0.80 -14.21
CA ARG A 268 -18.07 -1.43 -13.08
C ARG A 268 -17.70 -2.92 -13.02
N ASP A 269 -17.55 -3.43 -11.80
CA ASP A 269 -17.35 -4.85 -11.52
C ASP A 269 -16.09 -5.46 -12.19
N ARG A 270 -15.05 -4.65 -12.38
CA ARG A 270 -13.71 -5.15 -12.71
C ARG A 270 -12.95 -5.56 -11.44
N PRO A 271 -11.98 -6.49 -11.54
CA PRO A 271 -11.22 -6.92 -10.38
C PRO A 271 -10.35 -5.85 -9.72
N TYR A 272 -10.16 -4.70 -10.37
CA TYR A 272 -9.64 -3.49 -9.76
C TYR A 272 -10.71 -2.40 -9.86
N ASP A 273 -11.05 -1.80 -8.72
CA ASP A 273 -12.01 -0.70 -8.61
C ASP A 273 -11.36 0.49 -7.89
N PHE A 274 -11.59 1.68 -8.43
CA PHE A 274 -11.06 2.92 -7.90
C PHE A 274 -12.15 3.99 -7.90
N LEU A 275 -12.47 4.50 -6.72
CA LEU A 275 -13.50 5.52 -6.56
C LEU A 275 -12.91 6.73 -5.83
N TYR A 276 -12.84 7.84 -6.54
CA TYR A 276 -12.30 9.09 -6.02
C TYR A 276 -13.40 9.99 -5.46
N GLY A 277 -13.20 10.50 -4.24
CA GLY A 277 -14.06 11.54 -3.66
C GLY A 277 -15.51 11.13 -3.45
N VAL A 278 -15.74 9.87 -3.10
CA VAL A 278 -17.08 9.29 -2.82
C VAL A 278 -17.81 9.99 -1.69
N GLU A 279 -17.04 10.64 -0.81
CA GLU A 279 -17.53 11.40 0.34
C GLU A 279 -16.60 12.58 0.61
N LYS A 280 -17.17 13.67 1.15
CA LYS A 280 -16.42 14.82 1.65
C LYS A 280 -16.45 14.82 3.17
N GLN A 281 -15.29 15.09 3.75
CA GLN A 281 -15.09 15.11 5.18
C GLN A 281 -14.30 16.35 5.57
N PRO A 282 -14.55 16.97 6.74
CA PRO A 282 -13.75 18.09 7.21
C PRO A 282 -12.26 17.71 7.28
N ALA A 283 -11.37 18.58 6.82
CA ALA A 283 -9.93 18.29 6.78
C ALA A 283 -9.32 18.03 8.17
N VAL A 284 -9.90 18.65 9.20
CA VAL A 284 -9.58 18.44 10.61
C VAL A 284 -10.69 17.63 11.27
N LEU A 285 -10.33 16.50 11.86
CA LEU A 285 -11.27 15.59 12.52
C LEU A 285 -11.30 15.87 14.03
N THR A 286 -12.48 16.10 14.57
CA THR A 286 -12.70 16.27 16.01
C THR A 286 -12.99 14.93 16.67
N ASP A 287 -12.80 14.80 17.98
CA ASP A 287 -13.00 13.51 18.69
C ASP A 287 -14.45 13.00 18.62
N GLU A 288 -15.41 13.86 18.25
CA GLU A 288 -16.84 13.54 18.08
C GLU A 288 -17.20 13.05 16.66
N SER A 289 -16.29 13.15 15.69
CA SER A 289 -16.54 12.75 14.30
C SER A 289 -16.54 11.22 14.08
N GLY A 290 -16.56 10.43 15.16
CA GLY A 290 -16.66 8.96 15.12
C GLY A 290 -18.11 8.43 15.10
N SER A 291 -19.12 9.29 15.30
CA SER A 291 -20.53 8.92 15.14
C SER A 291 -21.14 9.72 14.00
N PHE A 292 -21.42 9.06 12.88
CA PHE A 292 -22.13 9.69 11.76
C PHE A 292 -23.33 8.88 11.28
N PRO A 293 -24.39 9.58 10.84
CA PRO A 293 -25.69 8.99 10.53
C PRO A 293 -25.65 8.23 9.20
N SER A 294 -26.40 7.14 9.14
CA SER A 294 -26.66 6.34 7.95
C SER A 294 -27.32 7.17 6.84
N GLY A 295 -26.52 7.82 6.00
CA GLY A 295 -26.99 8.71 4.95
C GLY A 295 -26.11 8.60 3.71
N GLY A 296 -26.08 7.43 3.08
CA GLY A 296 -25.38 7.26 1.80
C GLY A 296 -26.01 8.13 0.69
N PRO A 297 -25.24 8.48 -0.36
CA PRO A 297 -25.73 9.31 -1.45
C PRO A 297 -26.89 8.63 -2.21
N LYS A 298 -27.78 9.46 -2.73
CA LYS A 298 -28.87 9.09 -3.65
C LYS A 298 -28.34 8.77 -5.03
#